data_AF-A0AB74DCC6-F1
#
_entry.id   AF-A0AB74DCC6-F1
#
_cell.length_a   1.000
_cell.length_b   1.000
_cell.length_c   1.000
_cell.angle_alpha   90.00
_cell.angle_beta   90.00
_cell.angle_gamma   90.00
#
_symmetry.space_group_name_H-M   'P 1'
#
loop_
_entity.id
_entity.type
_entity.pdbx_description
1 polymer ?
#
loop_
_entity_poly.entity_id
_entity_poly.type
_entity_poly.pdbx_seq_one_letter_code
_entity_poly.pdbx_strand_id
1 'polypeptide(L)'
;MIHDANINFGPDFLKRINFHAFLSRILLMMKLSKLAACALIFTATLTNVACARDLDKSDPDRAHILAAVHRLNDREPDLKDYHYFVVDLVKDHDAAFLCVALAGKDGDLLLTDDQAGIMTFALEKRNLQWVATKLGGVGFAVGAKPVQSDCKIGDRIVSTRDDINAALKTTGHKPLASR
;
A
#
# COMPACT_ATOMS: atom_id res chain seq x y z
N MET A 1 -44.34 -72.84 -13.84
CA MET A 1 -44.53 -72.54 -15.26
C MET A 1 -44.44 -71.03 -15.42
N ILE A 2 -43.60 -70.60 -16.36
CA ILE A 2 -43.14 -69.23 -16.63
C ILE A 2 -44.32 -68.29 -16.94
N HIS A 3 -44.24 -67.02 -16.51
CA HIS A 3 -44.43 -65.91 -17.45
C HIS A 3 -43.81 -64.59 -16.99
N ASP A 4 -42.92 -64.12 -17.86
CA ASP A 4 -42.29 -62.81 -17.91
C ASP A 4 -43.28 -61.64 -17.82
N ALA A 5 -42.96 -60.67 -16.97
CA ALA A 5 -43.50 -59.32 -17.10
C ALA A 5 -42.42 -58.44 -17.77
N ASN A 6 -42.54 -58.37 -19.09
CA ASN A 6 -41.89 -57.45 -20.00
C ASN A 6 -42.10 -55.99 -19.53
N ILE A 7 -41.04 -55.32 -19.05
CA ILE A 7 -41.11 -53.90 -18.66
C ILE A 7 -41.05 -53.06 -19.95
N ASN A 8 -42.21 -52.83 -20.54
CA ASN A 8 -42.39 -51.84 -21.60
C ASN A 8 -42.21 -50.44 -21.01
N PHE A 9 -41.10 -49.78 -21.35
CA PHE A 9 -40.94 -48.34 -21.09
C PHE A 9 -41.81 -47.55 -22.06
N GLY A 10 -43.06 -47.34 -21.67
CA GLY A 10 -43.98 -46.48 -22.40
C GLY A 10 -43.48 -45.02 -22.47
N PRO A 11 -43.94 -44.24 -23.46
CA PRO A 11 -43.53 -42.85 -23.69
C PRO A 11 -43.82 -41.91 -22.50
N ASP A 12 -44.57 -42.36 -21.49
CA ASP A 12 -44.82 -41.61 -20.26
C ASP A 12 -43.65 -41.62 -19.26
N PHE A 13 -42.64 -42.50 -19.41
CA PHE A 13 -41.46 -42.46 -18.54
C PHE A 13 -40.58 -41.23 -18.80
N LEU A 14 -40.61 -40.70 -20.02
CA LEU A 14 -39.89 -39.49 -20.42
C LEU A 14 -40.59 -38.18 -19.98
N LYS A 15 -41.85 -38.23 -19.52
CA LYS A 15 -42.55 -37.05 -18.98
C LYS A 15 -42.13 -36.66 -17.56
N ARG A 16 -41.42 -37.53 -16.83
CA ARG A 16 -41.03 -37.27 -15.43
C ARG A 16 -39.77 -36.45 -15.25
N ILE A 17 -38.95 -36.34 -16.29
CA ILE A 17 -37.81 -35.42 -16.26
C ILE A 17 -38.28 -34.16 -16.97
N ASN A 18 -38.71 -33.19 -16.17
CA ASN A 18 -39.04 -31.86 -16.64
C ASN A 18 -37.74 -31.21 -17.15
N PHE A 19 -37.37 -31.55 -18.40
CA PHE A 19 -36.09 -31.23 -19.04
C PHE A 19 -35.84 -29.73 -19.03
N HIS A 20 -36.93 -28.95 -19.10
CA HIS A 20 -36.94 -27.51 -18.94
C HIS A 20 -36.49 -27.06 -17.54
N ALA A 21 -36.99 -27.70 -16.48
CA ALA A 21 -36.59 -27.41 -15.10
C ALA A 21 -35.14 -27.83 -14.82
N PHE A 22 -34.67 -28.92 -15.45
CA PHE A 22 -33.29 -29.39 -15.33
C PHE A 22 -32.30 -28.44 -16.04
N LEU A 23 -32.57 -28.07 -17.29
CA LEU A 23 -31.79 -27.07 -18.04
C LEU A 23 -31.84 -25.70 -17.36
N SER A 24 -33.00 -25.28 -16.84
CA SER A 24 -33.14 -24.00 -16.15
C SER A 24 -32.33 -23.96 -14.85
N ARG A 25 -32.18 -25.08 -14.13
CA ARG A 25 -31.31 -25.18 -12.94
C ARG A 25 -29.83 -25.13 -13.30
N ILE A 26 -29.41 -25.80 -14.38
CA ILE A 26 -28.02 -25.76 -14.86
C ILE A 26 -27.64 -24.35 -15.36
N LEU A 27 -28.52 -23.69 -16.11
CA LEU A 27 -28.34 -22.31 -16.57
C LEU A 27 -28.31 -21.31 -15.41
N LEU A 28 -29.12 -21.52 -14.37
CA LEU A 28 -29.11 -20.73 -13.14
C LEU A 28 -27.78 -20.92 -12.39
N MET A 29 -27.30 -22.16 -12.22
CA MET A 29 -26.01 -22.45 -11.57
C MET A 29 -24.82 -21.91 -12.37
N MET A 30 -24.85 -21.93 -13.71
CA MET A 30 -23.81 -21.30 -14.56
C MET A 30 -23.81 -19.76 -14.46
N LYS A 31 -24.96 -19.13 -14.27
CA LYS A 31 -25.04 -17.67 -14.03
C LYS A 31 -24.53 -17.28 -12.64
N LEU A 32 -24.89 -18.04 -11.60
CA LEU A 32 -24.42 -17.81 -10.22
C LEU A 32 -22.91 -18.06 -10.07
N SER A 33 -22.38 -19.09 -10.72
CA SER A 33 -20.93 -19.35 -10.71
C SER A 33 -20.11 -18.28 -11.42
N LYS A 34 -20.62 -17.70 -12.52
CA LYS A 34 -19.99 -16.53 -13.16
C LYS A 34 -20.00 -15.28 -12.28
N LEU A 35 -21.10 -15.03 -11.55
CA LEU A 35 -21.18 -13.90 -10.61
C LEU A 35 -20.26 -14.09 -9.40
N ALA A 36 -20.17 -15.31 -8.86
CA ALA A 36 -19.26 -15.65 -7.77
C ALA A 36 -17.78 -15.52 -8.19
N ALA A 37 -17.44 -15.92 -9.42
CA ALA A 37 -16.09 -15.74 -9.96
C ALA A 37 -15.73 -14.25 -10.14
N CYS A 38 -16.66 -13.41 -10.63
CA CYS A 38 -16.41 -11.97 -10.71
C CYS A 38 -16.26 -11.31 -9.34
N ALA A 39 -17.03 -11.74 -8.33
CA ALA A 39 -16.88 -11.25 -6.96
C ALA A 39 -15.52 -11.62 -6.33
N LEU A 40 -15.04 -12.85 -6.58
CA LEU A 40 -13.72 -13.30 -6.12
C LEU A 40 -12.56 -12.53 -6.79
N ILE A 41 -12.71 -12.18 -8.07
CA ILE A 41 -11.71 -11.37 -8.79
C ILE A 41 -11.68 -9.95 -8.20
N PHE A 42 -12.84 -9.33 -7.90
CA PHE A 42 -12.88 -7.99 -7.29
C PHE A 42 -12.27 -7.94 -5.89
N THR A 43 -12.35 -9.00 -5.09
CA THR A 43 -11.65 -9.07 -3.80
C THR A 43 -10.15 -9.31 -3.95
N ALA A 44 -9.70 -9.98 -5.02
CA ALA A 44 -8.30 -10.30 -5.26
C ALA A 44 -7.51 -9.16 -5.95
N THR A 45 -8.21 -8.22 -6.62
CA THR A 45 -7.60 -7.09 -7.33
C THR A 45 -7.75 -5.75 -6.62
N LEU A 46 -8.00 -5.70 -5.31
CA LEU A 46 -7.52 -4.58 -4.49
C LEU A 46 -6.00 -4.72 -4.35
N THR A 47 -5.31 -4.69 -5.49
CA THR A 47 -3.88 -4.44 -5.56
C THR A 47 -3.63 -3.17 -4.77
N ASN A 48 -2.76 -3.26 -3.77
CA ASN A 48 -2.23 -2.17 -2.97
C ASN A 48 -1.71 -1.05 -3.89
N VAL A 49 -2.60 -0.19 -4.37
CA VAL A 49 -2.21 1.11 -4.86
C VAL A 49 -1.71 1.82 -3.62
N ALA A 50 -0.40 2.02 -3.54
CA ALA A 50 0.21 2.88 -2.54
C ALA A 50 -0.23 4.31 -2.87
N CYS A 51 -1.45 4.65 -2.49
CA CYS A 51 -1.90 6.03 -2.50
C CYS A 51 -1.05 6.78 -1.48
N ALA A 52 -0.67 8.02 -1.82
CA ALA A 52 -0.18 8.98 -0.85
C ALA A 52 -1.13 9.00 0.36
N ARG A 53 -0.65 8.65 1.56
CA ARG A 53 -1.42 8.78 2.80
C ARG A 53 -0.79 9.93 3.56
N ASP A 54 -1.57 10.96 3.87
CA ASP A 54 -1.13 11.93 4.86
C ASP A 54 -1.78 11.57 6.19
N LEU A 55 -1.02 11.71 7.27
CA LEU A 55 -1.58 11.66 8.62
C LEU A 55 -2.55 12.83 8.75
N ASP A 56 -3.70 12.58 9.38
CA ASP A 56 -4.72 13.60 9.56
C ASP A 56 -4.11 14.87 10.17
N LYS A 57 -4.46 16.04 9.60
CA LYS A 57 -3.95 17.34 10.06
C LYS A 57 -4.31 17.63 11.51
N SER A 58 -5.35 17.00 12.04
CA SER A 58 -5.78 17.08 13.44
C SER A 58 -5.03 16.14 14.38
N ASP A 59 -4.22 15.20 13.88
CA ASP A 59 -3.42 14.34 14.75
C ASP A 59 -2.41 15.19 15.54
N PRO A 60 -2.40 15.11 16.89
CA PRO A 60 -1.59 15.98 17.73
C PRO A 60 -0.08 15.78 17.53
N ASP A 61 0.35 14.63 17.02
CA ASP A 61 1.77 14.35 16.76
C ASP A 61 2.25 14.89 15.42
N ARG A 62 1.36 15.18 14.46
CA ARG A 62 1.73 15.51 13.09
C ARG A 62 2.70 16.69 13.02
N ALA A 63 2.40 17.78 13.71
CA ALA A 63 3.27 18.96 13.75
C ALA A 63 4.64 18.64 14.38
N HIS A 64 4.67 17.81 15.41
CA HIS A 64 5.90 17.43 16.10
C HIS A 64 6.79 16.48 15.28
N ILE A 65 6.18 15.56 14.51
CA ILE A 65 6.85 14.71 13.53
C ILE A 65 7.53 15.57 12.46
N LEU A 66 6.79 16.50 11.85
CA LEU A 66 7.33 17.38 10.81
C LEU A 66 8.46 18.26 11.36
N ALA A 67 8.28 18.80 12.57
CA ALA A 67 9.32 19.58 13.24
C ALA A 67 10.58 18.75 13.56
N ALA A 68 10.44 17.46 13.84
CA ALA A 68 11.59 16.58 14.05
C ALA A 68 12.45 16.40 12.79
N VAL A 69 11.79 16.30 11.64
CA VAL A 69 12.46 16.21 10.34
C VAL A 69 13.11 17.54 9.98
N HIS A 70 12.45 18.67 10.22
CA HIS A 70 13.06 20.00 10.02
C HIS A 70 14.33 20.17 10.88
N ARG A 71 14.28 19.80 12.17
CA ARG A 71 15.47 19.84 13.05
C ARG A 71 16.60 18.93 12.58
N LEU A 72 16.30 17.79 11.95
CA LEU A 72 17.31 16.91 11.37
C LEU A 72 17.95 17.61 10.16
N ASN A 73 17.14 18.18 9.27
CA ASN A 73 17.61 18.83 8.05
C ASN A 73 18.45 20.08 8.35
N ASP A 74 18.09 20.88 9.36
CA ASP A 74 18.88 22.04 9.80
C ASP A 74 20.31 21.67 10.22
N ARG A 75 20.51 20.42 10.66
CA ARG A 75 21.81 19.89 11.11
C ARG A 75 22.61 19.26 9.97
N GLU A 76 21.97 18.94 8.86
CA GLU A 76 22.56 18.29 7.70
C GLU A 76 22.85 19.34 6.62
N PRO A 77 24.12 19.68 6.34
CA PRO A 77 24.48 20.75 5.39
C PRO A 77 23.82 20.59 4.02
N ASP A 78 23.66 19.34 3.56
CA ASP A 78 23.07 19.00 2.26
C ASP A 78 21.54 19.17 2.21
N LEU A 79 20.88 19.38 3.35
CA LEU A 79 19.41 19.42 3.47
C LEU A 79 18.86 20.73 4.06
N LYS A 80 19.72 21.56 4.64
CA LYS A 80 19.37 22.80 5.38
C LYS A 80 18.54 23.80 4.56
N ASP A 81 18.70 23.79 3.25
CA ASP A 81 18.13 24.78 2.35
C ASP A 81 16.90 24.27 1.57
N TYR A 82 16.49 23.03 1.79
CA TYR A 82 15.37 22.43 1.07
C TYR A 82 14.06 22.55 1.85
N HIS A 83 12.98 22.83 1.12
CA HIS A 83 11.62 22.67 1.60
C HIS A 83 11.10 21.27 1.25
N TYR A 84 9.99 20.88 1.87
CA TYR A 84 9.45 19.54 1.75
C TYR A 84 7.93 19.57 1.56
N PHE A 85 7.43 18.78 0.63
CA PHE A 85 6.02 18.43 0.52
C PHE A 85 5.81 17.01 1.02
N VAL A 86 4.85 16.82 1.93
CA VAL A 86 4.51 15.48 2.44
C VAL A 86 3.87 14.68 1.30
N VAL A 87 4.47 13.53 0.98
CA VAL A 87 3.94 12.57 0.01
C VAL A 87 3.28 11.40 0.73
N ASP A 88 3.93 10.85 1.74
CA ASP A 88 3.38 9.78 2.58
C ASP A 88 3.80 10.01 4.03
N LEU A 89 2.85 10.01 4.95
CA LEU A 89 3.07 10.13 6.38
C LEU A 89 2.14 9.15 7.09
N VAL A 90 2.74 8.09 7.63
CA VAL A 90 2.05 7.09 8.43
C VAL A 90 2.58 7.12 9.86
N LYS A 91 1.68 6.97 10.82
CA LYS A 91 2.00 6.87 12.24
C LYS A 91 1.42 5.58 12.80
N ASP A 92 2.24 4.88 13.56
CA ASP A 92 1.88 3.70 14.33
C ASP A 92 2.36 3.92 15.78
N HIS A 93 1.45 4.39 16.63
CA HIS A 93 1.72 4.78 18.02
C HIS A 93 2.93 5.72 18.19
N ASP A 94 4.06 5.19 18.66
CA ASP A 94 5.31 5.90 18.91
C ASP A 94 6.32 5.78 17.75
N ALA A 95 5.92 5.22 16.61
CA ALA A 95 6.69 5.18 15.38
C ALA A 95 5.97 5.93 14.26
N ALA A 96 6.74 6.48 13.33
CA ALA A 96 6.19 7.04 12.09
C ALA A 96 7.16 6.84 10.93
N PHE A 97 6.61 6.81 9.72
CA PHE A 97 7.36 6.91 8.48
C PHE A 97 6.91 8.14 7.73
N LEU A 98 7.87 8.92 7.25
CA LEU A 98 7.64 10.09 6.45
C LEU A 98 8.42 9.98 5.14
N CYS A 99 7.70 10.15 4.03
CA CYS A 99 8.21 10.36 2.70
C CYS A 99 7.84 11.77 2.24
N VAL A 100 8.81 12.49 1.69
CA VAL A 100 8.64 13.86 1.23
C VAL A 100 9.26 14.06 -0.14
N ALA A 101 8.65 14.94 -0.93
CA ALA A 101 9.24 15.53 -2.11
C ALA A 101 10.01 16.79 -1.72
N LEU A 102 11.22 16.93 -2.25
CA LEU A 102 12.07 18.10 -2.09
C LEU A 102 11.58 19.24 -2.96
N ALA A 103 11.57 20.44 -2.39
CA ALA A 103 11.30 21.68 -3.07
C ALA A 103 12.46 22.65 -2.88
N GLY A 104 12.72 23.47 -3.89
CA GLY A 104 13.69 24.55 -3.81
C GLY A 104 13.26 25.62 -2.81
N LYS A 105 14.15 26.59 -2.54
CA LYS A 105 13.92 27.69 -1.58
C LYS A 105 12.66 28.51 -1.89
N ASP A 106 12.30 28.62 -3.16
CA ASP A 106 11.13 29.38 -3.60
C ASP A 106 9.83 28.56 -3.55
N GLY A 107 9.88 27.32 -3.06
CA GLY A 107 8.74 26.40 -2.98
C GLY A 107 8.43 25.68 -4.29
N ASP A 108 9.16 25.99 -5.37
CA ASP A 108 9.07 25.28 -6.63
C ASP A 108 9.56 23.83 -6.46
N LEU A 109 8.77 22.89 -6.94
CA LEU A 109 9.21 21.52 -7.09
C LEU A 109 10.36 21.51 -8.11
N LEU A 110 11.54 21.10 -7.66
CA LEU A 110 12.68 20.88 -8.53
C LEU A 110 12.41 19.60 -9.33
N LEU A 111 11.79 19.79 -10.49
CA LEU A 111 11.50 18.74 -11.46
C LEU A 111 12.72 18.54 -12.35
N THR A 112 13.29 17.35 -12.31
CA THR A 112 14.22 16.88 -13.35
C THR A 112 13.46 15.88 -14.20
N ASP A 113 13.14 16.24 -15.45
CA ASP A 113 12.53 15.37 -16.47
C ASP A 113 11.44 14.42 -15.91
N ASP A 114 10.42 14.98 -15.24
CA ASP A 114 9.23 14.33 -14.65
C ASP A 114 9.34 13.81 -13.20
N GLN A 115 10.39 14.16 -12.44
CA GLN A 115 10.61 13.59 -11.10
C GLN A 115 10.99 14.62 -10.04
N ALA A 116 10.43 14.47 -8.84
CA ALA A 116 10.82 15.22 -7.64
C ALA A 116 11.84 14.42 -6.82
N GLY A 117 12.84 15.09 -6.24
CA GLY A 117 13.75 14.44 -5.30
C GLY A 117 12.96 13.93 -4.09
N ILE A 118 13.05 12.63 -3.79
CA ILE A 118 12.31 12.00 -2.68
C ILE A 118 13.26 11.73 -1.52
N MET A 119 12.83 12.09 -0.31
CA MET A 119 13.50 11.79 0.94
C MET A 119 12.60 10.98 1.86
N THR A 120 13.18 10.03 2.58
CA THR A 120 12.46 9.11 3.47
C THR A 120 13.08 9.10 4.86
N PHE A 121 12.20 9.05 5.88
CA PHE A 121 12.56 9.14 7.28
C PHE A 121 11.76 8.12 8.10
N ALA A 122 12.42 7.50 9.08
CA ALA A 122 11.77 6.83 10.19
C ALA A 122 11.80 7.76 11.39
N LEU A 123 10.73 7.76 12.19
CA LEU A 123 10.66 8.52 13.41
C LEU A 123 10.25 7.65 14.59
N GLU A 124 10.78 8.00 15.76
CA GLU A 124 10.46 7.38 17.04
C GLU A 124 10.11 8.46 18.06
N LYS A 125 9.05 8.24 18.85
CA LYS A 125 8.67 9.10 19.97
C LYS A 125 9.38 8.64 21.25
N ARG A 126 10.42 9.39 21.64
CA ARG A 126 11.20 9.20 22.87
C ARG A 126 10.82 10.27 23.88
N ASN A 127 10.25 9.89 25.03
CA ASN A 127 9.91 10.80 26.13
C ASN A 127 9.19 12.08 25.66
N LEU A 128 8.09 11.90 24.90
CA LEU A 128 7.28 12.95 24.28
C LEU A 128 7.92 13.71 23.09
N GLN A 129 9.18 13.44 22.75
CA GLN A 129 9.83 14.06 21.60
C GLN A 129 9.95 13.08 20.44
N TRP A 130 9.56 13.54 19.25
CA TRP A 130 9.82 12.82 18.01
C TRP A 130 11.27 13.04 17.56
N VAL A 131 11.95 11.94 17.25
CA VAL A 131 13.32 11.90 16.74
C VAL A 131 13.30 11.26 15.36
N ALA A 132 13.80 11.98 14.36
CA ALA A 132 13.87 11.50 12.99
C ALA A 132 15.23 10.84 12.69
N THR A 133 15.19 9.81 11.85
CA THR A 133 16.35 9.15 11.25
C THR A 133 16.15 9.15 9.74
N LYS A 134 17.08 9.72 8.99
CA LYS A 134 17.08 9.68 7.52
C LYS A 134 17.35 8.23 7.08
N LEU A 135 16.44 7.67 6.30
CA LEU A 135 16.58 6.32 5.74
C LEU A 135 17.30 6.35 4.39
N GLY A 136 17.06 7.41 3.62
CA GLY A 136 17.65 7.57 2.30
C GLY A 136 16.86 8.56 1.47
N GLY A 137 17.35 8.74 0.26
CA GLY A 137 16.74 9.62 -0.71
C GLY A 137 17.73 9.98 -1.79
N VAL A 138 17.19 10.24 -2.98
CA VAL A 138 17.94 10.84 -4.07
C VAL A 138 17.94 12.34 -3.83
N GLY A 139 19.00 12.82 -3.18
CA GLY A 139 19.31 14.25 -3.19
C GLY A 139 19.82 14.67 -4.57
N PHE A 140 19.67 15.96 -4.89
CA PHE A 140 20.14 16.58 -6.14
C PHE A 140 21.66 16.76 -6.15
N ALA A 141 22.44 15.68 -6.00
CA ALA A 141 23.84 15.77 -6.39
C ALA A 141 23.89 16.03 -7.90
N VAL A 142 24.74 16.96 -8.35
CA VAL A 142 24.94 17.23 -9.79
C VAL A 142 25.31 15.91 -10.49
N GLY A 143 24.46 15.45 -11.40
CA GLY A 143 24.62 14.17 -12.10
C GLY A 143 23.96 12.95 -11.44
N ALA A 144 23.24 13.11 -10.33
CA ALA A 144 22.39 12.06 -9.78
C ALA A 144 21.26 11.74 -10.76
N LYS A 145 21.08 10.45 -11.08
CA LYS A 145 19.95 10.02 -11.89
C LYS A 145 18.66 10.23 -11.10
N PRO A 146 17.62 10.82 -11.70
CA PRO A 146 16.29 10.81 -11.11
C PRO A 146 15.88 9.36 -10.83
N VAL A 147 15.55 9.05 -9.58
CA VAL A 147 15.01 7.73 -9.21
C VAL A 147 13.55 7.93 -8.87
N GLN A 148 12.69 7.29 -9.66
CA GLN A 148 11.27 7.15 -9.37
C GLN A 148 11.14 6.40 -8.03
N SER A 149 10.74 7.12 -6.98
CA SER A 149 10.51 6.52 -5.67
C SER A 149 9.04 6.69 -5.31
N ASP A 150 8.30 5.58 -5.33
CA ASP A 150 6.91 5.50 -4.86
C ASP A 150 6.83 5.53 -3.32
N CYS A 151 7.70 6.28 -2.64
CA CYS A 151 7.89 6.22 -1.19
C CYS A 151 8.17 4.80 -0.65
N LYS A 152 8.78 3.96 -1.49
CA LYS A 152 9.19 2.60 -1.14
C LYS A 152 10.63 2.58 -0.66
N ILE A 153 10.95 1.64 0.23
CA ILE A 153 12.32 1.34 0.65
C ILE A 153 12.68 -0.04 0.12
N GLY A 154 13.56 -0.09 -0.90
CA GLY A 154 13.67 -1.27 -1.76
C GLY A 154 12.35 -1.52 -2.49
N ASP A 155 11.85 -2.75 -2.45
CA ASP A 155 10.56 -3.12 -3.07
C ASP A 155 9.37 -3.01 -2.10
N ARG A 156 9.55 -2.39 -0.93
CA ARG A 156 8.56 -2.40 0.16
C ARG A 156 7.81 -1.07 0.29
N ILE A 157 6.47 -1.16 0.35
CA ILE A 157 5.59 -0.07 0.81
C ILE A 157 5.61 -0.06 2.34
N VAL A 158 5.86 1.10 2.96
CA VAL A 158 5.94 1.22 4.41
C VAL A 158 4.58 1.60 4.99
N SER A 159 3.98 0.75 5.81
CA SER A 159 2.62 0.99 6.33
C SER A 159 2.45 0.71 7.83
N THR A 160 3.30 -0.13 8.38
CA THR A 160 3.24 -0.61 9.77
C THR A 160 4.56 -0.37 10.49
N ARG A 161 4.57 -0.48 11.82
CA ARG A 161 5.83 -0.51 12.59
C ARG A 161 6.81 -1.57 12.08
N ASP A 162 6.34 -2.75 11.69
CA ASP A 162 7.19 -3.81 11.16
C ASP A 162 7.85 -3.41 9.84
N ASP A 163 7.13 -2.68 8.99
CA ASP A 163 7.72 -2.11 7.78
C ASP A 163 8.74 -1.02 8.09
N ILE A 164 8.48 -0.18 9.09
CA ILE A 164 9.43 0.85 9.56
C ILE A 164 10.72 0.21 10.05
N ASN A 165 10.60 -0.84 10.87
CA ASN A 165 11.75 -1.60 11.37
C ASN A 165 12.51 -2.32 10.26
N ALA A 166 11.80 -2.86 9.27
CA ALA A 166 12.41 -3.46 8.09
C ALA A 166 13.15 -2.41 7.25
N ALA A 167 12.56 -1.23 7.07
CA ALA A 167 13.19 -0.12 6.35
C ALA A 167 14.47 0.34 7.05
N LEU A 168 14.42 0.56 8.37
CA LEU A 168 15.59 0.87 9.19
C LEU A 168 16.71 -0.16 9.00
N LYS A 169 16.36 -1.46 9.06
CA LYS A 169 17.34 -2.54 8.86
C LYS A 169 17.96 -2.52 7.46
N THR A 170 17.14 -2.35 6.42
CA THR A 170 17.58 -2.29 5.02
C THR A 170 18.55 -1.12 4.78
N THR A 171 18.36 0.00 5.47
CA THR A 171 19.22 1.18 5.33
C THR A 171 20.35 1.25 6.36
N GLY A 172 20.60 0.15 7.09
CA GLY A 172 21.74 0.02 8.00
C GLY A 172 21.54 0.62 9.39
N HIS A 173 20.31 0.97 9.77
CA HIS A 173 19.97 1.46 11.10
C HIS A 173 19.45 0.34 12.02
N LYS A 174 19.52 0.60 13.33
CA LYS A 174 18.92 -0.26 14.34
C LYS A 174 17.38 -0.13 14.28
N PRO A 175 16.63 -1.23 14.41
CA PRO A 175 15.18 -1.17 14.58
C PRO A 175 14.77 -0.33 15.78
N LEU A 176 13.55 0.21 15.75
CA LEU A 176 12.95 0.87 16.90
C LEU A 176 12.72 -0.15 18.02
N ALA A 177 12.78 0.31 19.27
CA ALA A 177 12.51 -0.57 20.40
C ALA A 177 11.09 -1.15 20.31
N SER A 178 10.94 -2.45 20.55
CA SER A 178 9.62 -3.04 20.77
C SER A 178 9.07 -2.53 22.11
N ARG A 179 7.83 -2.05 22.11
CA ARG A 179 7.08 -1.75 23.34
C ARG A 179 5.96 -2.75 23.51
#